data_AF-A0A1I3J2X5-F1
#
_entry.id   AF-A0A1I3J2X5-F1
#
_cell.length_a   1.000
_cell.length_b   1.000
_cell.length_c   1.000
_cell.angle_alpha   90.00
_cell.angle_beta   90.00
_cell.angle_gamma   90.00
#
_symmetry.space_group_name_H-M   'P 1'
#
loop_
_entity.id
_entity.type
_entity.pdbx_description
1 polymer ?
#
loop_
_entity_poly.entity_id
_entity_poly.type
_entity_poly.pdbx_seq_one_letter_code
_entity_poly.pdbx_strand_id
1 'polypeptide(L)'
;MPEQLLPDPAIDTPIVFVDLETTGGSPGEHRITEVGVVELGASGVSRWSTLVDPQQPIPPFIQQLTGITNAMVQGAPTFDAIAAALFERLNGKLFVAHNASFDRGFLRSEFARAGFTFNPDVLCTVRLSRALFPAEKRHGLDALMARHALVPTDRHRALADADLLWQFWQRLHGLVPLDVLRTQIERTMRRYRLAGDITEDLLDSAPAGCGVYALYGEDDAPLYVGRSVRVRQRLRTHLTGERRSSKDMRLAQQVRRVEWRATGGELGALLAEAQWIAALRPVHNRLPRVARDDPADAPWPYTGAIVFEERDDASRSRTFHVVDRWRYVGHAPSLEEAALLTSSGIAGPFELSTYRILQTHLARGLRVTPLAAPLSALAGADTVA
;
A
#
# COMPACT_ATOMS: atom_id res chain seq x y z
N MET A 1 -29.73 -9.58 28.49
CA MET A 1 -28.80 -9.81 29.62
C MET A 1 -27.81 -8.66 29.60
N PRO A 2 -27.53 -7.97 30.72
CA PRO A 2 -26.50 -6.94 30.71
C PRO A 2 -25.18 -7.58 30.28
N GLU A 3 -24.53 -7.04 29.24
CA GLU A 3 -23.23 -7.53 28.76
C GLU A 3 -22.21 -7.39 29.89
N GLN A 4 -21.94 -8.49 30.60
CA GLN A 4 -20.95 -8.50 31.67
C GLN A 4 -19.56 -8.38 31.05
N LEU A 5 -18.81 -7.37 31.51
CA LEU A 5 -17.37 -7.29 31.33
C LEU A 5 -16.73 -8.61 31.83
N LEU A 6 -15.72 -9.08 31.10
CA LEU A 6 -14.99 -10.29 31.47
C LEU A 6 -14.33 -10.09 32.85
N PRO A 7 -14.44 -11.04 33.79
CA PRO A 7 -13.94 -10.88 35.15
C PRO A 7 -12.40 -10.81 35.26
N ASP A 8 -11.68 -11.37 34.27
CA ASP A 8 -10.22 -11.24 34.12
C ASP A 8 -9.90 -10.90 32.65
N PRO A 9 -9.65 -9.62 32.31
CA PRO A 9 -9.42 -9.21 30.93
C PRO A 9 -8.01 -9.61 30.46
N ALA A 10 -7.88 -9.90 29.15
CA ALA A 10 -6.59 -10.26 28.57
C ALA A 10 -5.63 -9.06 28.48
N ILE A 11 -6.13 -7.83 28.64
CA ILE A 11 -5.35 -6.59 28.69
C ILE A 11 -6.08 -5.57 29.58
N ASP A 12 -5.32 -4.78 30.34
CA ASP A 12 -5.86 -3.77 31.28
C ASP A 12 -6.09 -2.39 30.64
N THR A 13 -5.89 -2.26 29.32
CA THR A 13 -6.09 -1.02 28.56
C THR A 13 -7.48 -0.99 27.95
N PRO A 14 -8.18 0.17 27.92
CA PRO A 14 -9.44 0.30 27.18
C PRO A 14 -9.26 -0.10 25.72
N ILE A 15 -10.28 -0.76 25.16
CA ILE A 15 -10.21 -1.34 23.82
C ILE A 15 -11.30 -0.71 22.96
N VAL A 16 -10.98 -0.42 21.70
CA VAL A 16 -11.95 -0.02 20.69
C VAL A 16 -11.87 -0.97 19.51
N PHE A 17 -12.99 -1.61 19.19
CA PHE A 17 -13.15 -2.35 17.95
C PHE A 17 -13.70 -1.41 16.90
N VAL A 18 -13.00 -1.31 15.77
CA VAL A 18 -13.30 -0.37 14.70
C VAL A 18 -13.40 -1.10 13.38
N ASP A 19 -14.35 -0.65 12.58
CA ASP A 19 -14.53 -1.04 11.19
C ASP A 19 -15.03 0.19 10.41
N LEU A 20 -14.67 0.27 9.14
CA LEU A 20 -14.98 1.41 8.26
C LEU A 20 -15.54 0.94 6.93
N GLU A 21 -16.54 1.66 6.44
CA GLU A 21 -16.91 1.61 5.03
C GLU A 21 -16.30 2.81 4.30
N THR A 22 -15.88 2.61 3.05
CA THR A 22 -15.09 3.60 2.29
C THR A 22 -15.52 3.65 0.84
N THR A 23 -15.18 4.74 0.14
CA THR A 23 -15.45 4.88 -1.30
C THR A 23 -14.52 4.03 -2.19
N GLY A 24 -13.62 3.22 -1.62
CA GLY A 24 -12.67 2.37 -2.34
C GLY A 24 -11.44 1.99 -1.50
N GLY A 25 -10.43 1.35 -2.09
CA GLY A 25 -9.34 0.69 -1.33
C GLY A 25 -8.09 1.51 -0.93
N SER A 26 -7.98 2.80 -1.26
CA SER A 26 -6.75 3.59 -1.13
C SER A 26 -6.97 4.86 -0.28
N PRO A 27 -6.37 4.99 0.91
CA PRO A 27 -6.55 6.15 1.80
C PRO A 27 -6.15 7.52 1.23
N GLY A 28 -5.34 7.55 0.16
CA GLY A 28 -4.93 8.79 -0.51
C GLY A 28 -5.99 9.33 -1.48
N GLU A 29 -6.72 8.43 -2.14
CA GLU A 29 -7.67 8.72 -3.22
C GLU A 29 -9.13 8.57 -2.77
N HIS A 30 -9.37 7.77 -1.74
CA HIS A 30 -10.70 7.39 -1.27
C HIS A 30 -10.96 7.93 0.13
N ARG A 31 -12.24 7.98 0.49
CA ARG A 31 -12.74 8.65 1.70
C ARG A 31 -13.63 7.70 2.50
N ILE A 32 -13.78 7.96 3.78
CA ILE A 32 -14.67 7.18 4.67
C ILE A 32 -16.14 7.55 4.43
N THR A 33 -17.03 6.55 4.39
CA THR A 33 -18.49 6.71 4.23
C THR A 33 -19.28 6.25 5.45
N GLU A 34 -18.72 5.38 6.30
CA GLU A 34 -19.30 4.99 7.58
C GLU A 34 -18.19 4.65 8.58
N VAL A 35 -18.40 4.98 9.85
CA VAL A 35 -17.53 4.57 10.95
C VAL A 35 -18.36 3.76 11.95
N GLY A 36 -17.86 2.60 12.33
CA GLY A 36 -18.41 1.78 13.42
C GLY A 36 -17.39 1.61 14.54
N VAL A 37 -17.80 1.86 15.79
CA VAL A 37 -16.95 1.71 16.96
C VAL A 37 -17.70 0.98 18.07
N VAL A 38 -17.11 -0.11 18.56
CA VAL A 38 -17.49 -0.77 19.81
C VAL A 38 -16.39 -0.51 20.83
N GLU A 39 -16.70 0.25 21.87
CA GLU A 39 -15.77 0.66 22.91
C GLU A 39 -15.99 -0.13 24.19
N LEU A 40 -14.91 -0.69 24.72
CA LEU A 40 -14.86 -1.34 26.03
C LEU A 40 -14.16 -0.40 26.99
N GLY A 41 -14.96 0.33 27.76
CA GLY A 41 -14.49 1.25 28.79
C GLY A 41 -14.76 0.72 30.21
N ALA A 42 -14.33 1.49 31.21
CA ALA A 42 -14.56 1.18 32.62
C ALA A 42 -16.05 1.05 32.99
N SER A 43 -16.92 1.72 32.23
CA SER A 43 -18.38 1.72 32.41
C SER A 43 -19.12 0.63 31.64
N GLY A 44 -18.40 -0.27 30.95
CA GLY A 44 -18.99 -1.33 30.12
C GLY A 44 -18.77 -1.13 28.62
N VAL A 45 -19.58 -1.83 27.83
CA VAL A 45 -19.54 -1.79 26.36
C VAL A 45 -20.43 -0.65 25.87
N SER A 46 -19.89 0.21 25.01
CA SER A 46 -20.66 1.23 24.30
C SER A 46 -20.48 1.09 22.79
N ARG A 47 -21.52 1.46 22.04
CA ARG A 47 -21.56 1.32 20.59
C ARG A 47 -21.85 2.68 19.98
N TRP A 48 -21.08 3.05 18.97
CA TRP A 48 -21.23 4.31 18.27
C TRP A 48 -21.00 4.10 16.78
N SER A 49 -21.86 4.69 15.96
CA SER A 49 -21.65 4.71 14.51
C SER A 49 -22.21 5.96 13.89
N THR A 50 -21.69 6.29 12.71
CA THR A 50 -22.20 7.41 11.91
C THR A 50 -21.90 7.19 10.44
N LEU A 51 -22.83 7.57 9.57
CA LEU A 51 -22.53 7.80 8.17
C LEU A 51 -21.70 9.07 8.05
N VAL A 52 -20.84 9.11 7.05
CA VAL A 52 -19.94 10.24 6.79
C VAL A 52 -20.14 10.69 5.36
N ASP A 53 -20.29 12.00 5.15
CA ASP A 53 -20.21 12.59 3.81
C ASP A 53 -18.75 12.54 3.33
N PRO A 54 -18.41 11.68 2.35
CA PRO A 54 -17.04 11.56 1.85
C PRO A 54 -16.61 12.77 1.00
N GLN A 55 -17.54 13.68 0.69
CA GLN A 55 -17.34 14.81 -0.22
C GLN A 55 -16.85 14.41 -1.61
N GLN A 56 -17.17 13.19 -2.03
CA GLN A 56 -16.91 12.66 -3.36
C GLN A 56 -17.91 11.55 -3.72
N PRO A 57 -18.15 11.30 -5.02
CA PRO A 57 -19.08 10.24 -5.43
C PRO A 57 -18.62 8.86 -4.96
N ILE A 58 -19.56 8.06 -4.45
CA ILE A 58 -19.36 6.64 -4.15
C ILE A 58 -19.54 5.85 -5.44
N PRO A 59 -18.51 5.11 -5.93
CA PRO A 59 -18.62 4.31 -7.14
C PRO A 59 -19.74 3.26 -7.08
N PRO A 60 -20.46 2.95 -8.18
CA PRO A 60 -21.58 2.01 -8.16
C PRO A 60 -21.25 0.62 -7.58
N PHE A 61 -20.06 0.10 -7.86
CA PHE A 61 -19.64 -1.21 -7.34
C PHE A 61 -19.45 -1.19 -5.81
N ILE A 62 -19.02 -0.06 -5.23
CA ILE A 62 -18.90 0.13 -3.78
C ILE A 62 -20.28 0.25 -3.14
N GLN A 63 -21.19 0.99 -3.78
CA GLN A 63 -22.59 1.08 -3.31
C GLN A 63 -23.24 -0.31 -3.29
N GLN A 64 -22.96 -1.16 -4.29
CA GLN A 64 -23.45 -2.53 -4.32
C GLN A 64 -22.82 -3.42 -3.23
N LEU A 65 -21.54 -3.22 -2.92
CA LEU A 65 -20.81 -3.99 -1.93
C LEU A 65 -21.23 -3.67 -0.49
N THR A 66 -21.37 -2.38 -0.19
CA THR A 66 -21.59 -1.85 1.17
C THR A 66 -23.05 -1.53 1.46
N GLY A 67 -23.88 -1.40 0.42
CA GLY A 67 -25.25 -0.90 0.53
C GLY A 67 -25.35 0.61 0.78
N ILE A 68 -24.24 1.33 0.98
CA ILE A 68 -24.23 2.77 1.23
C ILE A 68 -24.32 3.52 -0.10
N THR A 69 -25.39 4.29 -0.27
CA THR A 69 -25.62 5.08 -1.49
C THR A 69 -25.21 6.54 -1.32
N ASN A 70 -24.97 7.25 -2.44
CA ASN A 70 -24.72 8.70 -2.40
C ASN A 70 -25.84 9.48 -1.71
N ALA A 71 -27.10 9.02 -1.81
CA ALA A 71 -28.24 9.65 -1.16
C ALA A 71 -28.23 9.47 0.37
N MET A 72 -27.65 8.38 0.88
CA MET A 72 -27.57 8.12 2.33
C MET A 72 -26.54 9.02 3.02
N VAL A 73 -25.41 9.29 2.35
CA VAL A 73 -24.35 10.15 2.89
C VAL A 73 -24.64 11.63 2.65
N GLN A 74 -25.60 11.96 1.78
CA GLN A 74 -26.03 13.33 1.55
C GLN A 74 -26.69 13.89 2.82
N GLY A 75 -26.04 14.90 3.43
CA GLY A 75 -26.50 15.50 4.69
C GLY A 75 -25.98 14.80 5.95
N ALA A 76 -25.19 13.72 5.80
CA ALA A 76 -24.38 13.18 6.88
C ALA A 76 -23.25 14.17 7.24
N PRO A 77 -22.69 14.13 8.46
CA PRO A 77 -21.55 14.98 8.80
C PRO A 77 -20.32 14.62 7.96
N THR A 78 -19.49 15.61 7.63
CA THR A 78 -18.17 15.35 7.03
C THR A 78 -17.23 14.75 8.06
N PHE A 79 -16.13 14.13 7.61
CA PHE A 79 -15.12 13.62 8.54
C PHE A 79 -14.58 14.73 9.45
N ASP A 80 -14.30 15.91 8.90
CA ASP A 80 -13.81 17.07 9.66
C ASP A 80 -14.75 17.44 10.82
N ALA A 81 -16.06 17.40 10.59
CA ALA A 81 -17.07 17.69 11.61
C ALA A 81 -17.10 16.66 12.76
N ILE A 82 -16.73 15.41 12.51
CA ILE A 82 -16.68 14.35 13.53
C ILE A 82 -15.28 14.11 14.09
N ALA A 83 -14.23 14.69 13.49
CA ALA A 83 -12.84 14.34 13.75
C ALA A 83 -12.48 14.48 15.23
N ALA A 84 -12.77 15.61 15.86
CA ALA A 84 -12.44 15.82 17.28
C ALA A 84 -13.10 14.78 18.20
N ALA A 85 -14.41 14.53 18.03
CA ALA A 85 -15.15 13.59 18.84
C ALA A 85 -14.71 12.13 18.61
N LEU A 86 -14.41 11.77 17.36
CA LEU A 86 -13.90 10.45 17.02
C LEU A 86 -12.47 10.26 17.54
N PHE A 87 -11.61 11.28 17.46
CA PHE A 87 -10.26 11.22 17.99
C PHE A 87 -10.26 10.95 19.49
N GLU A 88 -11.06 11.70 20.27
CA GLU A 88 -11.25 11.46 21.71
C GLU A 88 -11.77 10.04 22.01
N ARG A 89 -12.65 9.52 21.14
CA ARG A 89 -13.17 8.15 21.29
C ARG A 89 -12.08 7.09 21.08
N LEU A 90 -11.09 7.34 20.22
CA LEU A 90 -10.07 6.35 19.85
C LEU A 90 -8.73 6.52 20.59
N ASN A 91 -8.39 7.75 20.97
CA ASN A 91 -7.08 8.09 21.49
C ASN A 91 -6.79 7.42 22.85
N GLY A 92 -5.57 6.95 23.03
CA GLY A 92 -5.13 6.27 24.26
C GLY A 92 -5.71 4.87 24.48
N LYS A 93 -6.46 4.31 23.52
CA LYS A 93 -7.08 2.98 23.60
C LYS A 93 -6.40 2.01 22.63
N LEU A 94 -6.48 0.71 22.92
CA LEU A 94 -6.05 -0.33 21.99
C LEU A 94 -7.00 -0.36 20.80
N PHE A 95 -6.50 0.00 19.62
CA PHE A 95 -7.25 -0.05 18.38
C PHE A 95 -7.28 -1.47 17.82
N VAL A 96 -8.45 -2.07 17.74
CA VAL A 96 -8.66 -3.43 17.25
C VAL A 96 -9.50 -3.38 15.99
N ALA A 97 -9.00 -3.98 14.91
CA ALA A 97 -9.74 -4.04 13.64
C ALA A 97 -9.40 -5.30 12.86
N HIS A 98 -10.28 -5.69 11.96
CA HIS A 98 -10.07 -6.84 11.08
C HIS A 98 -9.29 -6.39 9.87
N ASN A 99 -8.04 -6.86 9.77
CA ASN A 99 -7.09 -6.28 8.82
C ASN A 99 -6.82 -4.79 9.12
N ALA A 100 -6.57 -4.50 10.41
CA ALA A 100 -6.48 -3.17 11.01
C ALA A 100 -5.61 -2.11 10.30
N SER A 101 -4.77 -2.53 9.38
CA SER A 101 -4.06 -1.63 8.49
C SER A 101 -4.93 -0.79 7.59
N PHE A 102 -5.99 -1.37 7.05
CA PHE A 102 -6.94 -0.71 6.20
C PHE A 102 -7.60 0.45 6.96
N ASP A 103 -8.28 0.12 8.07
CA ASP A 103 -9.03 1.07 8.88
C ASP A 103 -8.14 2.16 9.47
N ARG A 104 -6.99 1.76 10.05
CA ARG A 104 -6.02 2.71 10.58
C ARG A 104 -5.46 3.62 9.49
N GLY A 105 -5.24 3.11 8.28
CA GLY A 105 -4.73 3.88 7.15
C GLY A 105 -5.70 5.00 6.73
N PHE A 106 -6.99 4.66 6.61
CA PHE A 106 -8.05 5.64 6.33
C PHE A 106 -8.18 6.66 7.45
N LEU A 107 -8.27 6.22 8.71
CA LEU A 107 -8.35 7.14 9.85
C LEU A 107 -7.13 8.05 9.94
N ARG A 108 -5.91 7.54 9.74
CA ARG A 108 -4.68 8.35 9.75
C ARG A 108 -4.71 9.42 8.65
N SER A 109 -5.17 9.08 7.44
CA SER A 109 -5.31 10.02 6.32
C SER A 109 -6.32 11.12 6.65
N GLU A 110 -7.52 10.74 7.11
CA GLU A 110 -8.60 11.68 7.42
C GLU A 110 -8.29 12.55 8.64
N PHE A 111 -7.70 11.98 9.70
CA PHE A 111 -7.22 12.74 10.85
C PHE A 111 -6.12 13.72 10.48
N ALA A 112 -5.17 13.32 9.63
CA ALA A 112 -4.12 14.22 9.16
C ALA A 112 -4.71 15.42 8.39
N ARG A 113 -5.75 15.21 7.57
CA ARG A 113 -6.47 16.29 6.89
C ARG A 113 -7.16 17.24 7.87
N ALA A 114 -7.70 16.70 8.96
CA ALA A 114 -8.32 17.48 10.04
C ALA A 114 -7.32 18.03 11.08
N GLY A 115 -6.01 17.88 10.87
CA GLY A 115 -4.97 18.42 11.75
C GLY A 115 -4.61 17.57 12.98
N PHE A 116 -5.05 16.32 13.05
CA PHE A 116 -4.77 15.38 14.14
C PHE A 116 -3.67 14.37 13.75
N THR A 117 -2.80 14.05 14.70
CA THR A 117 -1.83 12.95 14.54
C THR A 117 -2.39 11.69 15.18
N PHE A 118 -2.82 10.73 14.35
CA PHE A 118 -3.39 9.47 14.82
C PHE A 118 -2.39 8.32 14.69
N ASN A 119 -1.87 7.84 15.82
CA ASN A 119 -0.91 6.73 15.88
C ASN A 119 -1.20 5.81 17.08
N PRO A 120 -2.31 5.06 17.06
CA PRO A 120 -2.71 4.21 18.19
C PRO A 120 -1.86 2.94 18.30
N ASP A 121 -1.84 2.35 19.49
CA ASP A 121 -1.49 0.94 19.64
C ASP A 121 -2.53 0.07 18.94
N VAL A 122 -2.11 -0.91 18.16
CA VAL A 122 -3.02 -1.67 17.29
C VAL A 122 -2.87 -3.18 17.44
N LEU A 123 -4.02 -3.86 17.40
CA LEU A 123 -4.13 -5.29 17.30
C LEU A 123 -4.98 -5.69 16.09
N CYS A 124 -4.36 -6.39 15.14
CA CYS A 124 -5.04 -6.91 13.96
C CYS A 124 -5.60 -8.31 14.24
N THR A 125 -6.93 -8.48 14.18
CA THR A 125 -7.58 -9.75 14.52
C THR A 125 -7.25 -10.89 13.54
N VAL A 126 -6.95 -10.58 12.27
CA VAL A 126 -6.43 -11.57 11.30
C VAL A 126 -5.09 -12.15 11.77
N ARG A 127 -4.17 -11.29 12.20
CA ARG A 127 -2.84 -11.70 12.68
C ARG A 127 -2.94 -12.47 13.98
N LEU A 128 -3.77 -12.00 14.91
CA LEU A 128 -4.04 -12.69 16.17
C LEU A 128 -4.63 -14.08 15.91
N SER A 129 -5.64 -14.17 15.03
CA SER A 129 -6.27 -15.45 14.68
C SER A 129 -5.28 -16.43 14.05
N ARG A 130 -4.40 -15.99 13.14
CA ARG A 130 -3.33 -16.83 12.57
C ARG A 130 -2.35 -17.34 13.63
N ALA A 131 -2.02 -16.49 14.61
CA ALA A 131 -1.10 -16.86 15.68
C ALA A 131 -1.73 -17.87 16.66
N LEU A 132 -3.03 -17.73 16.93
CA LEU A 132 -3.78 -18.61 17.83
C LEU A 132 -4.20 -19.93 17.17
N PHE A 133 -4.52 -19.90 15.88
CA PHE A 133 -5.05 -21.04 15.14
C PHE A 133 -4.25 -21.30 13.85
N PRO A 134 -2.96 -21.68 13.95
CA PRO A 134 -2.08 -21.80 12.77
C PRO A 134 -2.44 -22.92 11.80
N ALA A 135 -3.24 -23.92 12.23
CA ALA A 135 -3.71 -25.00 11.36
C ALA A 135 -4.83 -24.55 10.40
N GLU A 136 -5.40 -23.37 10.64
CA GLU A 136 -6.53 -22.86 9.89
C GLU A 136 -6.10 -22.16 8.60
N LYS A 137 -6.79 -22.46 7.49
CA LYS A 137 -6.41 -21.91 6.17
C LYS A 137 -6.94 -20.48 5.93
N ARG A 138 -8.05 -20.13 6.56
CA ARG A 138 -8.77 -18.86 6.33
C ARG A 138 -8.98 -18.12 7.65
N HIS A 139 -8.74 -16.81 7.63
CA HIS A 139 -8.86 -15.93 8.80
C HIS A 139 -9.58 -14.61 8.47
N GLY A 140 -10.26 -14.53 7.33
CA GLY A 140 -11.17 -13.43 7.02
C GLY A 140 -12.40 -13.47 7.93
N LEU A 141 -13.14 -12.36 8.01
CA LEU A 141 -14.21 -12.19 8.98
C LEU A 141 -15.31 -13.26 8.83
N ASP A 142 -15.69 -13.61 7.60
CA ASP A 142 -16.66 -14.70 7.34
C ASP A 142 -16.16 -16.06 7.86
N ALA A 143 -14.85 -16.32 7.78
CA ALA A 143 -14.27 -17.54 8.32
C ALA A 143 -14.26 -17.54 9.85
N LEU A 144 -14.04 -16.38 10.48
CA LEU A 144 -14.15 -16.25 11.94
C LEU A 144 -15.60 -16.43 12.40
N MET A 145 -16.56 -15.87 11.67
CA MET A 145 -17.98 -16.03 11.95
C MET A 145 -18.39 -17.50 11.95
N ALA A 146 -18.04 -18.22 10.87
CA ALA A 146 -18.36 -19.63 10.72
C ALA A 146 -17.67 -20.48 11.81
N ARG A 147 -16.39 -20.23 12.10
CA ARG A 147 -15.60 -21.02 13.05
C ARG A 147 -16.02 -20.81 14.50
N HIS A 148 -16.34 -19.58 14.87
CA HIS A 148 -16.57 -19.19 16.27
C HIS A 148 -18.05 -18.95 16.59
N ALA A 149 -18.95 -19.30 15.66
CA ALA A 149 -20.40 -19.11 15.78
C ALA A 149 -20.74 -17.67 16.19
N LEU A 150 -20.17 -16.70 15.47
CA LEU A 150 -20.46 -15.27 15.65
C LEU A 150 -21.74 -14.94 14.86
N VAL A 151 -22.60 -14.10 15.43
CA VAL A 151 -23.90 -13.79 14.85
C VAL A 151 -23.89 -12.36 14.32
N PRO A 152 -23.95 -12.15 13.00
CA PRO A 152 -24.06 -10.82 12.42
C PRO A 152 -25.49 -10.27 12.62
N THR A 153 -25.61 -8.99 12.90
CA THR A 153 -26.89 -8.27 12.90
C THR A 153 -27.21 -7.73 11.51
N ASP A 154 -26.24 -7.11 10.83
CA ASP A 154 -26.35 -6.60 9.47
C ASP A 154 -24.96 -6.56 8.80
N ARG A 155 -24.63 -7.53 7.93
CA ARG A 155 -23.27 -7.66 7.38
C ARG A 155 -22.96 -6.51 6.42
N HIS A 156 -21.71 -6.02 6.41
CA HIS A 156 -21.27 -4.86 5.59
C HIS A 156 -21.85 -3.53 6.06
N ARG A 157 -22.15 -3.45 7.36
CA ARG A 157 -22.34 -2.20 8.09
C ARG A 157 -21.23 -2.11 9.12
N ALA A 158 -20.60 -0.95 9.19
CA ALA A 158 -19.38 -0.78 9.98
C ALA A 158 -19.58 -1.18 11.46
N LEU A 159 -20.70 -0.80 12.06
CA LEU A 159 -20.96 -1.15 13.46
C LEU A 159 -21.15 -2.65 13.69
N ALA A 160 -21.89 -3.31 12.79
CA ALA A 160 -22.16 -4.73 12.91
C ALA A 160 -20.87 -5.55 12.75
N ASP A 161 -19.98 -5.13 11.86
CA ASP A 161 -18.68 -5.73 11.65
C ASP A 161 -17.75 -5.52 12.85
N ALA A 162 -17.73 -4.32 13.43
CA ALA A 162 -17.03 -4.05 14.69
C ALA A 162 -17.57 -4.90 15.86
N ASP A 163 -18.89 -5.11 15.94
CA ASP A 163 -19.54 -6.00 16.91
C ASP A 163 -19.12 -7.47 16.73
N LEU A 164 -18.93 -7.94 15.50
CA LEU A 164 -18.40 -9.29 15.25
C LEU A 164 -16.97 -9.44 15.82
N LEU A 165 -16.15 -8.40 15.78
CA LEU A 165 -14.81 -8.43 16.39
C LEU A 165 -14.88 -8.47 17.91
N TRP A 166 -15.82 -7.74 18.50
CA TRP A 166 -16.11 -7.84 19.93
C TRP A 166 -16.57 -9.25 20.31
N GLN A 167 -17.51 -9.85 19.59
CA GLN A 167 -17.94 -11.23 19.80
C GLN A 167 -16.78 -12.22 19.67
N PHE A 168 -15.92 -12.04 18.66
CA PHE A 168 -14.72 -12.86 18.48
C PHE A 168 -13.79 -12.75 19.69
N TRP A 169 -13.55 -11.53 20.17
CA TRP A 169 -12.75 -11.29 21.37
C TRP A 169 -13.31 -12.01 22.60
N GLN A 170 -14.62 -11.92 22.84
CA GLN A 170 -15.26 -12.64 23.94
C GLN A 170 -15.08 -14.16 23.81
N ARG A 171 -15.18 -14.71 22.59
CA ARG A 171 -14.96 -16.14 22.34
C ARG A 171 -13.54 -16.58 22.65
N LEU A 172 -12.53 -15.75 22.36
CA LEU A 172 -11.12 -16.11 22.61
C LEU A 172 -10.86 -16.45 24.08
N HIS A 173 -11.49 -15.74 25.01
CA HIS A 173 -11.36 -15.99 26.45
C HIS A 173 -11.85 -17.37 26.91
N GLY A 174 -12.78 -17.99 26.17
CA GLY A 174 -13.25 -19.35 26.44
C GLY A 174 -12.53 -20.44 25.64
N LEU A 175 -11.76 -20.06 24.61
CA LEU A 175 -11.13 -20.99 23.67
C LEU A 175 -9.62 -21.13 23.87
N VAL A 176 -8.98 -20.12 24.45
CA VAL A 176 -7.52 -20.05 24.59
C VAL A 176 -7.18 -19.77 26.05
N PRO A 177 -6.21 -20.49 26.65
CA PRO A 177 -5.69 -20.14 27.97
C PRO A 177 -5.24 -18.67 28.03
N LEU A 178 -5.55 -17.98 29.12
CA LEU A 178 -5.42 -16.53 29.22
C LEU A 178 -3.95 -16.06 29.10
N ASP A 179 -3.00 -16.84 29.61
CA ASP A 179 -1.56 -16.60 29.51
C ASP A 179 -1.05 -16.70 28.06
N VAL A 180 -1.57 -17.67 27.30
CA VAL A 180 -1.28 -17.83 25.87
C VAL A 180 -1.88 -16.66 25.09
N LEU A 181 -3.13 -16.28 25.39
CA LEU A 181 -3.79 -15.15 24.75
C LEU A 181 -3.03 -13.84 24.98
N ARG A 182 -2.67 -13.54 26.24
CA ARG A 182 -1.83 -12.39 26.64
C ARG A 182 -0.53 -12.36 25.86
N THR A 183 0.19 -13.48 25.83
CA THR A 183 1.46 -13.59 25.11
C THR A 183 1.32 -13.32 23.61
N GLN A 184 0.25 -13.83 22.98
CA GLN A 184 0.03 -13.62 21.55
C GLN A 184 -0.44 -12.20 21.22
N ILE A 185 -1.25 -11.58 22.09
CA ILE A 185 -1.62 -10.17 21.96
C ILE A 185 -0.36 -9.30 22.00
N GLU A 186 0.49 -9.44 23.02
CA GLU A 186 1.73 -8.67 23.16
C GLU A 186 2.66 -8.85 21.94
N ARG A 187 2.83 -10.09 21.48
CA ARG A 187 3.65 -10.39 20.30
C ARG A 187 3.07 -9.76 19.03
N THR A 188 1.76 -9.81 18.86
CA THR A 188 1.08 -9.26 17.69
C THR A 188 1.15 -7.73 17.68
N MET A 189 0.96 -7.10 18.84
CA MET A 189 1.12 -5.66 19.03
C MET A 189 2.55 -5.20 18.77
N ARG A 190 3.58 -5.89 19.32
CA ARG A 190 5.00 -5.57 19.07
C ARG A 190 5.34 -5.63 17.58
N ARG A 191 4.85 -6.64 16.86
CA ARG A 191 5.04 -6.72 15.40
C ARG A 191 4.37 -5.56 14.68
N TYR A 192 3.22 -5.10 15.15
CA TYR A 192 2.55 -3.96 14.55
C TYR A 192 3.27 -2.64 14.84
N ARG A 193 3.83 -2.46 16.05
CA ARG A 193 4.71 -1.34 16.39
C ARG A 193 5.97 -1.30 15.53
N LEU A 194 6.58 -2.45 15.24
CA LEU A 194 7.79 -2.56 14.41
C LEU A 194 7.49 -2.46 12.90
N ALA A 195 6.33 -2.96 12.46
CA ALA A 195 5.88 -2.93 11.07
C ALA A 195 4.92 -1.75 10.82
N GLY A 196 5.13 -0.64 11.53
CA GLY A 196 4.20 0.48 11.67
C GLY A 196 3.60 1.00 10.37
N ASP A 197 4.26 0.83 9.21
CA ASP A 197 3.74 1.32 7.92
C ASP A 197 3.51 0.25 6.85
N ILE A 198 3.91 -1.02 7.05
CA ILE A 198 3.78 -2.06 5.99
C ILE A 198 2.73 -3.10 6.35
N THR A 199 1.67 -3.06 5.57
CA THR A 199 0.44 -3.78 5.84
C THR A 199 0.08 -4.73 4.72
N GLU A 200 -0.80 -5.71 4.99
CA GLU A 200 -1.22 -6.63 3.92
C GLU A 200 -1.97 -5.88 2.82
N ASP A 201 -2.79 -4.87 3.19
CA ASP A 201 -3.49 -3.98 2.25
C ASP A 201 -2.56 -3.12 1.42
N LEU A 202 -1.50 -2.59 2.04
CA LEU A 202 -0.45 -1.88 1.33
C LEU A 202 0.15 -2.81 0.28
N LEU A 203 0.43 -4.06 0.64
CA LEU A 203 0.91 -5.05 -0.33
C LEU A 203 -0.13 -5.37 -1.40
N ASP A 204 -1.41 -5.41 -1.08
CA ASP A 204 -2.49 -5.60 -2.05
C ASP A 204 -2.69 -4.43 -3.00
N SER A 205 -2.28 -3.22 -2.62
CA SER A 205 -2.23 -2.06 -3.54
C SER A 205 -1.05 -2.12 -4.52
N ALA A 206 -0.08 -3.00 -4.31
CA ALA A 206 1.03 -3.18 -5.24
C ALA A 206 0.57 -3.84 -6.57
N PRO A 207 1.22 -3.52 -7.71
CA PRO A 207 0.91 -4.10 -9.01
C PRO A 207 0.97 -5.63 -8.98
N ALA A 208 -0.06 -6.27 -9.55
CA ALA A 208 -0.07 -7.71 -9.74
C ALA A 208 0.93 -8.16 -10.82
N GLY A 209 1.20 -7.29 -11.79
CA GLY A 209 2.11 -7.52 -12.93
C GLY A 209 3.54 -7.01 -12.72
N CYS A 210 4.18 -6.63 -13.83
CA CYS A 210 5.57 -6.20 -13.89
C CYS A 210 5.83 -4.86 -13.18
N GLY A 211 6.95 -4.79 -12.47
CA GLY A 211 7.41 -3.53 -11.90
C GLY A 211 8.69 -3.63 -11.08
N VAL A 212 9.06 -2.49 -10.52
CA VAL A 212 10.18 -2.29 -9.58
C VAL A 212 9.63 -1.97 -8.19
N TYR A 213 10.36 -2.34 -7.15
CA TYR A 213 10.06 -2.00 -5.76
C TYR A 213 11.33 -1.66 -4.97
N ALA A 214 11.16 -0.82 -3.95
CA ALA A 214 12.19 -0.42 -3.00
C ALA A 214 11.71 -0.69 -1.57
N LEU A 215 12.62 -1.19 -0.76
CA LEU A 215 12.45 -1.46 0.67
C LEU A 215 13.32 -0.47 1.44
N TYR A 216 12.69 0.24 2.37
CA TYR A 216 13.33 1.25 3.20
C TYR A 216 13.27 0.86 4.67
N GLY A 217 14.30 1.21 5.41
CA GLY A 217 14.42 0.98 6.85
C GLY A 217 13.96 2.17 7.66
N GLU A 218 14.52 2.28 8.87
CA GLU A 218 14.36 3.47 9.71
C GLU A 218 14.95 4.71 9.01
N ASP A 219 14.37 5.88 9.28
CA ASP A 219 14.76 7.18 8.69
C ASP A 219 14.79 7.20 7.15
N ASP A 220 13.91 6.43 6.51
CA ASP A 220 13.86 6.29 5.04
C ASP A 220 15.17 5.80 4.39
N ALA A 221 16.02 5.10 5.15
CA ALA A 221 17.26 4.53 4.64
C ALA A 221 16.98 3.44 3.57
N PRO A 222 17.49 3.56 2.33
CA PRO A 222 17.25 2.57 1.29
C PRO A 222 18.00 1.26 1.58
N LEU A 223 17.25 0.19 1.81
CA LEU A 223 17.82 -1.12 2.16
C LEU A 223 18.03 -1.98 0.93
N TYR A 224 17.02 -2.04 0.05
CA TYR A 224 17.02 -2.94 -1.09
C TYR A 224 16.11 -2.43 -2.21
N VAL A 225 16.54 -2.60 -3.46
CA VAL A 225 15.71 -2.40 -4.66
C VAL A 225 15.65 -3.72 -5.41
N GLY A 226 14.47 -4.09 -5.89
CA GLY A 226 14.29 -5.28 -6.73
C GLY A 226 13.23 -5.09 -7.78
N ARG A 227 13.17 -6.02 -8.73
CA ARG A 227 12.12 -6.11 -9.75
C ARG A 227 11.43 -7.45 -9.75
N SER A 228 10.24 -7.50 -10.36
CA SER A 228 9.52 -8.75 -10.57
C SER A 228 8.48 -8.62 -11.69
N VAL A 229 8.17 -9.75 -12.33
CA VAL A 229 6.98 -9.92 -13.18
C VAL A 229 5.68 -10.04 -12.38
N ARG A 230 5.79 -10.22 -11.06
CA ARG A 230 4.67 -10.31 -10.10
C ARG A 230 5.04 -9.56 -8.83
N VAL A 231 5.08 -8.23 -8.89
CA VAL A 231 5.59 -7.37 -7.80
C VAL A 231 4.91 -7.66 -6.47
N ARG A 232 3.57 -7.70 -6.45
CA ARG A 232 2.79 -8.03 -5.24
C ARG A 232 3.22 -9.34 -4.59
N GLN A 233 3.31 -10.42 -5.38
CA GLN A 233 3.70 -11.75 -4.88
C GLN A 233 5.15 -11.72 -4.36
N ARG A 234 6.02 -10.98 -5.02
CA ARG A 234 7.43 -10.84 -4.63
C ARG A 234 7.58 -10.08 -3.32
N LEU A 235 6.87 -8.97 -3.13
CA LEU A 235 6.85 -8.21 -1.89
C LEU A 235 6.33 -9.05 -0.71
N ARG A 236 5.25 -9.80 -0.91
CA ARG A 236 4.76 -10.77 0.09
C ARG A 236 5.83 -11.80 0.45
N THR A 237 6.55 -12.32 -0.53
CA THR A 237 7.63 -13.29 -0.27
C THR A 237 8.73 -12.68 0.62
N HIS A 238 9.10 -11.41 0.39
CA HIS A 238 10.08 -10.72 1.23
C HIS A 238 9.58 -10.44 2.65
N LEU A 239 8.30 -10.07 2.80
CA LEU A 239 7.80 -9.47 4.04
C LEU A 239 6.99 -10.45 4.92
N THR A 240 6.28 -11.40 4.31
CA THR A 240 5.31 -12.28 4.99
C THR A 240 5.57 -13.79 4.83
N GLY A 241 6.47 -14.22 3.95
CA GLY A 241 6.73 -15.65 3.68
C GLY A 241 7.35 -16.47 4.84
N GLU A 242 6.98 -17.75 4.92
CA GLU A 242 7.40 -18.72 5.96
C GLU A 242 8.81 -19.32 5.76
N ARG A 243 9.32 -19.39 4.52
CA ARG A 243 10.66 -19.93 4.20
C ARG A 243 11.63 -18.80 3.88
N ARG A 244 12.36 -18.29 4.89
CA ARG A 244 13.32 -17.20 4.74
C ARG A 244 14.75 -17.71 4.80
N SER A 245 15.61 -17.24 3.88
CA SER A 245 17.05 -17.30 4.12
C SER A 245 17.43 -16.38 5.29
N SER A 246 18.58 -16.60 5.93
CA SER A 246 19.07 -15.73 7.02
C SER A 246 19.31 -14.27 6.56
N LYS A 247 19.52 -14.05 5.26
CA LYS A 247 19.64 -12.71 4.67
C LYS A 247 18.27 -12.05 4.52
N ASP A 248 17.29 -12.79 3.99
CA ASP A 248 15.92 -12.28 3.79
C ASP A 248 15.22 -11.99 5.11
N MET A 249 15.48 -12.80 6.15
CA MET A 249 14.92 -12.57 7.47
C MET A 249 15.44 -11.28 8.12
N ARG A 250 16.74 -10.99 7.96
CA ARG A 250 17.35 -9.74 8.46
C ARG A 250 16.82 -8.52 7.72
N LEU A 251 16.72 -8.61 6.39
CA LEU A 251 16.13 -7.56 5.56
C LEU A 251 14.69 -7.28 6.01
N ALA A 252 13.85 -8.31 6.10
CA ALA A 252 12.44 -8.19 6.49
C ALA A 252 12.23 -7.56 7.87
N GLN A 253 13.15 -7.79 8.83
CA GLN A 253 13.08 -7.19 10.16
C GLN A 253 13.42 -5.69 10.17
N GLN A 254 14.18 -5.21 9.18
CA GLN A 254 14.60 -3.82 9.08
C GLN A 254 13.63 -2.97 8.27
N VAL A 255 12.82 -3.56 7.38
CA VAL A 255 11.91 -2.78 6.54
C VAL A 255 10.87 -2.04 7.38
N ARG A 256 10.70 -0.75 7.11
CA ARG A 256 9.67 0.14 7.67
C ARG A 256 8.77 0.71 6.59
N ARG A 257 9.27 0.97 5.38
CA ARG A 257 8.46 1.44 4.23
C ARG A 257 8.75 0.65 2.96
N VAL A 258 7.74 0.50 2.11
CA VAL A 258 7.86 -0.07 0.76
C VAL A 258 7.37 0.96 -0.25
N GLU A 259 8.04 1.02 -1.39
CA GLU A 259 7.61 1.77 -2.57
C GLU A 259 7.66 0.86 -3.79
N TRP A 260 6.81 1.11 -4.78
CA TRP A 260 6.82 0.35 -6.04
C TRP A 260 6.36 1.22 -7.20
N ARG A 261 6.67 0.74 -8.40
CA ARG A 261 6.26 1.36 -9.65
C ARG A 261 5.95 0.27 -10.67
N ALA A 262 4.73 0.29 -11.20
CA ALA A 262 4.36 -0.56 -12.33
C ALA A 262 5.16 -0.15 -13.57
N THR A 263 5.55 -1.11 -14.39
CA THR A 263 6.31 -0.82 -15.63
C THR A 263 5.66 -1.41 -16.87
N GLY A 264 4.53 -2.10 -16.78
CA GLY A 264 3.89 -2.70 -17.94
C GLY A 264 4.61 -3.95 -18.48
N GLY A 265 5.94 -4.02 -18.41
CA GLY A 265 6.72 -5.19 -18.81
C GLY A 265 8.09 -5.31 -18.16
N GLU A 266 8.83 -6.33 -18.58
CA GLU A 266 10.11 -6.72 -18.01
C GLU A 266 11.25 -5.76 -18.36
N LEU A 267 11.23 -5.17 -19.56
CA LEU A 267 12.28 -4.26 -20.01
C LEU A 267 12.22 -2.95 -19.23
N GLY A 268 11.03 -2.40 -19.05
CA GLY A 268 10.80 -1.25 -18.19
C GLY A 268 11.21 -1.53 -16.74
N ALA A 269 10.93 -2.72 -16.22
CA ALA A 269 11.33 -3.12 -14.86
C ALA A 269 12.85 -3.19 -14.69
N LEU A 270 13.58 -3.69 -15.70
CA LEU A 270 15.04 -3.72 -15.74
C LEU A 270 15.65 -2.31 -15.70
N LEU A 271 15.16 -1.41 -16.55
CA LEU A 271 15.63 -0.03 -16.61
C LEU A 271 15.31 0.74 -15.32
N ALA A 272 14.10 0.56 -14.80
CA ALA A 272 13.64 1.17 -13.57
C ALA A 272 14.46 0.70 -12.34
N GLU A 273 14.78 -0.58 -12.25
CA GLU A 273 15.65 -1.14 -11.20
C GLU A 273 17.05 -0.53 -11.26
N ALA A 274 17.66 -0.47 -12.45
CA ALA A 274 18.98 0.12 -12.63
C ALA A 274 19.01 1.60 -12.22
N GLN A 275 17.99 2.37 -12.62
CA GLN A 275 17.82 3.77 -12.25
C GLN A 275 17.68 3.94 -10.72
N TRP A 276 16.84 3.14 -10.06
CA TRP A 276 16.62 3.22 -8.61
C TRP A 276 17.85 2.80 -7.81
N ILE A 277 18.58 1.75 -8.24
CA ILE A 277 19.84 1.36 -7.59
C ILE A 277 20.89 2.47 -7.69
N ALA A 278 21.00 3.11 -8.86
CA ALA A 278 21.95 4.20 -9.08
C ALA A 278 21.62 5.43 -8.23
N ALA A 279 20.33 5.78 -8.12
CA ALA A 279 19.85 6.93 -7.36
C ALA A 279 19.87 6.71 -5.85
N LEU A 280 19.35 5.57 -5.37
CA LEU A 280 19.15 5.30 -3.95
C LEU A 280 20.36 4.65 -3.27
N ARG A 281 21.25 3.99 -4.03
CA ARG A 281 22.42 3.26 -3.51
C ARG A 281 22.09 2.34 -2.31
N PRO A 282 21.12 1.42 -2.44
CA PRO A 282 20.63 0.62 -1.33
C PRO A 282 21.69 -0.33 -0.77
N VAL A 283 21.73 -0.46 0.56
CA VAL A 283 22.78 -1.16 1.32
C VAL A 283 22.96 -2.63 0.94
N HIS A 284 21.87 -3.31 0.56
CA HIS A 284 21.89 -4.76 0.29
C HIS A 284 21.98 -5.15 -1.20
N ASN A 285 21.90 -4.18 -2.11
CA ASN A 285 22.15 -4.43 -3.53
C ASN A 285 23.64 -4.46 -3.82
N ARG A 286 24.02 -5.32 -4.76
CA ARG A 286 25.35 -5.23 -5.36
C ARG A 286 25.28 -4.17 -6.45
N LEU A 287 26.12 -3.16 -6.35
CA LEU A 287 26.31 -2.22 -7.45
C LEU A 287 26.85 -2.98 -8.67
N PRO A 288 26.38 -2.65 -9.89
CA PRO A 288 26.94 -3.22 -11.11
C PRO A 288 28.46 -3.00 -11.14
N ARG A 289 29.22 -4.06 -11.40
CA ARG A 289 30.67 -3.91 -11.62
C ARG A 289 30.90 -3.23 -12.96
N VAL A 290 31.74 -2.20 -12.93
CA VAL A 290 32.31 -1.58 -14.13
C VAL A 290 33.63 -2.29 -14.41
N ALA A 291 33.70 -2.96 -15.57
CA ALA A 291 34.91 -3.57 -16.08
C ALA A 291 35.78 -2.50 -16.76
N ARG A 292 37.08 -2.78 -16.94
CA ARG A 292 38.00 -1.85 -17.63
C ARG A 292 37.59 -1.59 -19.08
N ASP A 293 36.96 -2.58 -19.72
CA ASP A 293 36.56 -2.52 -21.13
C ASP A 293 35.15 -1.96 -21.31
N ASP A 294 34.49 -1.51 -20.23
CA ASP A 294 33.18 -0.90 -20.35
C ASP A 294 33.26 0.49 -20.99
N PRO A 295 32.37 0.80 -21.95
CA PRO A 295 32.35 2.10 -22.58
C PRO A 295 32.02 3.20 -21.56
N ALA A 296 32.78 4.29 -21.61
CA ALA A 296 32.44 5.53 -20.90
C ALA A 296 31.34 6.31 -21.62
N ASP A 297 31.21 6.11 -22.93
CA ASP A 297 30.20 6.66 -23.81
C ASP A 297 29.88 5.70 -24.97
N ALA A 298 28.75 5.91 -25.63
CA ALA A 298 28.40 5.19 -26.85
C ALA A 298 27.61 6.10 -27.78
N PRO A 299 27.78 5.96 -29.11
CA PRO A 299 27.02 6.77 -30.07
C PRO A 299 25.52 6.50 -29.90
N TRP A 300 24.73 7.57 -29.90
CA TRP A 300 23.27 7.48 -29.87
C TRP A 300 22.75 7.39 -31.32
N PRO A 301 22.07 6.31 -31.71
CA PRO A 301 21.72 6.08 -33.13
C PRO A 301 20.45 6.81 -33.59
N TYR A 302 19.83 7.61 -32.72
CA TYR A 302 18.58 8.32 -33.00
C TYR A 302 18.79 9.83 -32.96
N THR A 303 17.96 10.59 -33.67
CA THR A 303 18.03 12.06 -33.74
C THR A 303 17.59 12.76 -32.46
N GLY A 304 16.92 12.03 -31.55
CA GLY A 304 16.45 12.53 -30.26
C GLY A 304 16.01 11.39 -29.35
N ALA A 305 15.21 11.73 -28.34
CA ALA A 305 14.64 10.75 -27.43
C ALA A 305 13.76 9.73 -28.17
N ILE A 306 13.77 8.50 -27.71
CA ILE A 306 12.93 7.42 -28.20
C ILE A 306 11.99 6.94 -27.12
N VAL A 307 10.89 6.34 -27.55
CA VAL A 307 9.93 5.67 -26.69
C VAL A 307 9.71 4.23 -27.15
N PHE A 308 9.57 3.31 -26.20
CA PHE A 308 9.03 1.98 -26.48
C PHE A 308 7.81 1.72 -25.61
N GLU A 309 6.89 0.90 -26.11
CA GLU A 309 5.64 0.57 -25.44
C GLU A 309 5.71 -0.82 -24.81
N GLU A 310 5.31 -0.92 -23.55
CA GLU A 310 5.01 -2.19 -22.89
C GLU A 310 3.52 -2.24 -22.52
N ARG A 311 2.95 -3.45 -22.54
CA ARG A 311 1.55 -3.69 -22.19
C ARG A 311 1.50 -4.71 -21.06
N ASP A 312 0.79 -4.34 -20.00
CA ASP A 312 0.53 -5.27 -18.92
C ASP A 312 -0.58 -6.24 -19.34
N ASP A 313 -0.29 -7.53 -19.39
CA ASP A 313 -1.25 -8.55 -19.85
C ASP A 313 -2.49 -8.65 -18.97
N ALA A 314 -2.36 -8.39 -17.67
CA ALA A 314 -3.43 -8.53 -16.69
C ALA A 314 -4.41 -7.34 -16.72
N SER A 315 -3.89 -6.11 -16.73
CA SER A 315 -4.67 -4.87 -16.70
C SER A 315 -4.96 -4.31 -18.09
N ARG A 316 -4.31 -4.82 -19.14
CA ARG A 316 -4.30 -4.27 -20.51
C ARG A 316 -3.82 -2.81 -20.59
N SER A 317 -3.24 -2.29 -19.51
CA SER A 317 -2.69 -0.93 -19.47
C SER A 317 -1.45 -0.83 -20.36
N ARG A 318 -1.27 0.35 -20.97
CA ARG A 318 -0.12 0.67 -21.81
C ARG A 318 0.83 1.55 -21.01
N THR A 319 2.12 1.28 -21.12
CA THR A 319 3.17 2.09 -20.51
C THR A 319 4.19 2.45 -21.58
N PHE A 320 4.53 3.74 -21.65
CA PHE A 320 5.47 4.29 -22.62
C PHE A 320 6.77 4.66 -21.91
N HIS A 321 7.86 3.99 -22.25
CA HIS A 321 9.17 4.16 -21.63
C HIS A 321 10.06 5.05 -22.47
N VAL A 322 10.55 6.14 -21.87
CA VAL A 322 11.34 7.15 -22.56
C VAL A 322 12.82 6.97 -22.27
N VAL A 323 13.61 6.94 -23.34
CA VAL A 323 15.07 6.83 -23.29
C VAL A 323 15.66 7.93 -24.16
N ASP A 324 16.64 8.63 -23.65
CA ASP A 324 17.41 9.60 -24.44
C ASP A 324 18.89 9.41 -24.18
N ARG A 325 19.70 9.35 -25.23
CA ARG A 325 21.18 9.26 -25.16
C ARG A 325 21.68 8.22 -24.15
N TRP A 326 21.13 7.01 -24.24
CA TRP A 326 21.42 5.88 -23.34
C TRP A 326 21.11 6.12 -21.86
N ARG A 327 20.20 7.05 -21.56
CA ARG A 327 19.70 7.30 -20.21
C ARG A 327 18.21 7.00 -20.15
N TYR A 328 17.80 6.29 -19.10
CA TYR A 328 16.38 6.02 -18.86
C TYR A 328 15.74 7.25 -18.20
N VAL A 329 14.85 7.92 -18.94
CA VAL A 329 14.22 9.17 -18.51
C VAL A 329 13.08 8.88 -17.55
N GLY A 330 12.23 7.91 -17.90
CA GLY A 330 11.05 7.56 -17.12
C GLY A 330 10.01 6.82 -17.95
N HIS A 331 8.79 6.82 -17.45
CA HIS A 331 7.64 6.21 -18.12
C HIS A 331 6.40 7.09 -17.96
N ALA A 332 5.46 6.93 -18.88
CA ALA A 332 4.19 7.64 -18.89
C ALA A 332 3.06 6.73 -19.39
N PRO A 333 1.79 7.00 -19.02
CA PRO A 333 0.63 6.25 -19.49
C PRO A 333 0.22 6.59 -20.94
N SER A 334 0.72 7.70 -21.49
CA SER A 334 0.41 8.17 -22.84
C SER A 334 1.66 8.68 -23.59
N LEU A 335 1.60 8.70 -24.93
CA LEU A 335 2.68 9.27 -25.75
C LEU A 335 2.86 10.78 -25.56
N GLU A 336 1.76 11.48 -25.28
CA GLU A 336 1.77 12.92 -25.01
C GLU A 336 2.54 13.23 -23.72
N GLU A 337 2.21 12.54 -22.62
CA GLU A 337 2.94 12.67 -21.37
C GLU A 337 4.39 12.18 -21.49
N ALA A 338 4.65 11.13 -22.29
CA ALA A 338 6.01 10.70 -22.59
C ALA A 338 6.83 11.80 -23.28
N ALA A 339 6.23 12.57 -24.18
CA ALA A 339 6.89 13.71 -24.82
C ALA A 339 7.22 14.81 -23.80
N LEU A 340 6.34 15.07 -22.83
CA LEU A 340 6.56 16.07 -21.78
C LEU A 340 7.77 15.75 -20.89
N LEU A 341 8.09 14.48 -20.68
CA LEU A 341 9.29 14.07 -19.95
C LEU A 341 10.58 14.60 -20.59
N THR A 342 10.56 14.86 -21.90
CA THR A 342 11.73 15.34 -22.67
C THR A 342 11.82 16.85 -22.78
N SER A 343 10.71 17.58 -22.61
CA SER A 343 10.67 19.04 -22.66
C SER A 343 11.41 19.76 -21.51
N SER A 344 11.76 19.06 -20.43
CA SER A 344 12.43 19.66 -19.26
C SER A 344 13.95 19.80 -19.41
N GLY A 345 14.49 19.76 -20.63
CA GLY A 345 15.93 19.89 -20.88
C GLY A 345 16.71 18.70 -20.30
N ILE A 346 16.57 17.52 -20.91
CA ILE A 346 17.29 16.34 -20.46
C ILE A 346 18.77 16.48 -20.85
N ALA A 347 19.57 17.07 -19.96
CA ALA A 347 21.02 16.92 -19.93
C ALA A 347 21.39 15.94 -18.80
N GLY A 348 21.99 14.80 -19.14
CA GLY A 348 22.46 13.83 -18.15
C GLY A 348 23.61 12.98 -18.71
N PRO A 349 24.45 12.41 -17.84
CA PRO A 349 25.57 11.56 -18.26
C PRO A 349 25.08 10.22 -18.81
N PHE A 350 25.93 9.57 -19.61
CA PHE A 350 25.73 8.22 -20.14
C PHE A 350 25.49 7.20 -19.01
N GLU A 351 24.46 6.36 -19.13
CA GLU A 351 24.18 5.30 -18.17
C GLU A 351 24.56 3.92 -18.74
N LEU A 352 25.71 3.40 -18.31
CA LEU A 352 26.23 2.09 -18.75
C LEU A 352 25.22 0.95 -18.58
N SER A 353 24.45 0.94 -17.48
CA SER A 353 23.42 -0.06 -17.24
C SER A 353 22.31 -0.02 -18.29
N THR A 354 21.83 1.18 -18.62
CA THR A 354 20.81 1.41 -19.64
C THR A 354 21.32 1.00 -21.02
N TYR A 355 22.56 1.36 -21.35
CA TYR A 355 23.22 0.89 -22.58
C TYR A 355 23.26 -0.63 -22.69
N ARG A 356 23.79 -1.34 -21.68
CA ARG A 356 23.88 -2.81 -21.68
C ARG A 356 22.51 -3.48 -21.83
N ILE A 357 21.50 -2.96 -21.13
CA ILE A 357 20.13 -3.47 -21.19
C ILE A 357 19.57 -3.27 -22.60
N LEU A 358 19.60 -2.04 -23.12
CA LEU A 358 18.94 -1.71 -24.39
C LEU A 358 19.67 -2.24 -25.61
N GLN A 359 21.01 -2.25 -25.63
CA GLN A 359 21.76 -2.77 -26.78
C GLN A 359 21.34 -4.20 -27.12
N THR A 360 21.19 -5.04 -26.10
CA THR A 360 20.74 -6.43 -26.27
C THR A 360 19.32 -6.51 -26.83
N HIS A 361 18.41 -5.64 -26.40
CA HIS A 361 17.01 -5.65 -26.84
C HIS A 361 16.82 -5.03 -28.23
N LEU A 362 17.54 -3.95 -28.54
CA LEU A 362 17.58 -3.35 -29.87
C LEU A 362 18.12 -4.33 -30.91
N ALA A 363 19.19 -5.06 -30.60
CA ALA A 363 19.72 -6.11 -31.47
C ALA A 363 18.72 -7.26 -31.71
N ARG A 364 17.77 -7.47 -30.79
CA ARG A 364 16.69 -8.45 -30.90
C ARG A 364 15.41 -7.91 -31.54
N GLY A 365 15.44 -6.67 -32.06
CA GLY A 365 14.33 -6.08 -32.80
C GLY A 365 13.29 -5.36 -31.94
N LEU A 366 13.67 -4.83 -30.76
CA LEU A 366 12.81 -3.94 -29.98
C LEU A 366 12.29 -2.79 -30.85
N ARG A 367 10.96 -2.65 -30.92
CA ARG A 367 10.33 -1.54 -31.65
C ARG A 367 10.38 -0.28 -30.79
N VAL A 368 10.90 0.78 -31.38
CA VAL A 368 10.98 2.10 -30.76
C VAL A 368 10.40 3.14 -31.70
N THR A 369 9.87 4.22 -31.13
CA THR A 369 9.34 5.36 -31.87
C THR A 369 10.12 6.61 -31.45
N PRO A 370 10.67 7.40 -32.38
CA PRO A 370 11.24 8.69 -32.03
C PRO A 370 10.16 9.61 -31.46
N LEU A 371 10.43 10.28 -30.34
CA LEU A 371 9.58 11.35 -29.85
C LEU A 371 9.87 12.60 -30.69
N ALA A 372 8.84 13.17 -31.31
CA ALA A 372 8.95 14.45 -31.99
C ALA A 372 9.33 15.53 -30.95
N ALA A 373 10.27 16.40 -31.29
CA ALA A 373 10.55 17.57 -30.46
C ALA A 373 9.24 18.38 -30.27
N PRO A 374 8.94 18.89 -29.06
CA PRO A 374 7.78 19.73 -28.85
C PRO A 374 7.80 20.89 -29.87
N LEU A 375 6.67 21.15 -30.52
CA LEU A 375 6.49 22.21 -31.52
C LEU A 375 6.69 23.64 -30.98
N SER A 376 7.15 23.82 -29.74
CA SER A 376 7.36 25.13 -29.10
C SER A 376 8.68 25.82 -29.46
N ALA A 377 9.52 25.24 -30.34
CA ALA A 377 10.79 25.87 -30.77
C ALA A 377 10.76 26.52 -32.17
N LEU A 378 9.59 26.61 -32.84
CA LEU A 378 9.48 27.19 -34.18
C LEU A 378 8.67 28.50 -34.26
N ALA A 379 8.23 29.07 -33.13
CA ALA A 379 7.49 30.34 -33.10
C ALA A 379 8.36 31.55 -32.67
N GLY A 380 9.64 31.56 -33.03
CA GLY A 380 10.60 32.59 -32.61
C GLY A 380 11.52 33.13 -33.70
N ALA A 381 11.19 32.93 -34.99
CA ALA A 381 11.94 33.49 -36.10
C ALA A 381 11.01 34.04 -37.17
N ASP A 382 10.20 35.04 -36.79
CA ASP A 382 9.59 35.99 -37.72
C ASP A 382 9.30 37.29 -36.96
N THR A 383 10.34 38.07 -36.70
CA THR A 383 10.33 39.54 -36.77
C THR A 383 11.73 40.10 -36.48
N VAL A 384 12.28 40.79 -37.48
CA VAL A 384 13.22 41.93 -37.46
C VAL A 384 14.28 41.75 -38.56
N ALA A 385 13.93 42.15 -39.77
CA ALA A 385 14.55 43.25 -40.52
C ALA A 385 13.74 43.50 -41.80
#